data_AF-A0A0F0GN56-F1
#
_entry.id   AF-A0A0F0GN56-F1
#
_cell.length_a   1.000
_cell.length_b   1.000
_cell.length_c   1.000
_cell.angle_alpha   90.00
_cell.angle_beta   90.00
_cell.angle_gamma   90.00
#
_symmetry.space_group_name_H-M   'P 1'
#
loop_
_entity.id
_entity.type
_entity.pdbx_description
1 polymer ?
#
loop_
_entity_poly.entity_id
_entity_poly.type
_entity_poly.pdbx_seq_one_letter_code
_entity_poly.pdbx_strand_id
1 'polypeptide(L)'
;MPFDPATIITSAVVGGFAGLVFATWKTGREETAKRRMLAQDRVQEAVGEMLADVIAYQAGLGGGRDHETGYFILNYQWASAVVIAARGLGPVRQHLVNIRLRYLVGELAYSVASAKPATSGQETMGTAIAAMFQANREGTFTPRQLTGLLDIALKDEPKSKSVKKLRRQLRRLSKSW
;
A
#
# COMPACT_ATOMS: atom_id res chain seq x y z
N MET A 1 -49.70 43.15 20.21
CA MET A 1 -49.02 42.27 19.23
C MET A 1 -48.93 40.89 19.87
N PRO A 2 -49.68 39.88 19.40
CA PRO A 2 -49.59 38.54 19.96
C PRO A 2 -48.34 37.85 19.39
N PHE A 3 -47.47 37.36 20.28
CA PHE A 3 -46.30 36.57 19.91
C PHE A 3 -46.76 35.16 19.54
N ASP A 4 -46.52 34.76 18.30
CA ASP A 4 -46.88 33.47 17.76
C ASP A 4 -45.86 32.40 18.22
N PRO A 5 -46.24 31.44 19.09
CA PRO A 5 -45.33 30.42 19.63
C PRO A 5 -44.79 29.46 18.55
N ALA A 6 -45.40 29.43 17.36
CA ALA A 6 -44.94 28.60 16.25
C ALA A 6 -43.53 28.99 15.76
N THR A 7 -43.16 30.28 15.83
CA THR A 7 -41.88 30.79 15.29
C THR A 7 -40.68 30.51 16.20
N ILE A 8 -40.93 30.34 17.51
CA ILE A 8 -39.88 30.05 18.51
C ILE A 8 -39.50 28.55 18.47
N ILE A 9 -40.47 27.68 18.21
CA ILE A 9 -40.23 26.23 18.10
C ILE A 9 -39.49 25.89 16.81
N THR A 10 -39.78 26.57 15.70
CA THR A 10 -39.08 26.33 14.42
C THR A 10 -37.60 26.74 14.48
N SER A 11 -37.27 27.82 15.19
CA SER A 11 -35.88 28.32 15.28
C SER A 11 -34.99 27.46 16.19
N ALA A 12 -35.54 26.88 17.27
CA ALA A 12 -34.81 25.97 18.16
C ALA A 12 -34.52 24.60 17.51
N VAL A 13 -35.47 24.07 16.73
CA VAL A 13 -35.31 22.79 16.03
C VAL A 13 -34.27 22.90 14.90
N VAL A 14 -34.31 23.99 14.12
CA VAL A 14 -33.34 24.21 13.02
C VAL A 14 -31.92 24.41 13.54
N GLY A 15 -31.74 25.10 14.68
CA GLY A 15 -30.43 25.26 15.34
C GLY A 15 -29.86 23.96 15.90
N GLY A 16 -30.69 23.11 16.52
CA GLY A 16 -30.28 21.81 17.07
C GLY A 16 -29.88 20.79 15.99
N PHE A 17 -30.61 20.75 14.87
CA PHE A 17 -30.28 19.87 13.73
C PHE A 17 -29.03 20.35 12.98
N ALA A 18 -28.86 21.65 12.76
CA ALA A 18 -27.64 22.17 12.16
C ALA A 18 -26.41 21.87 13.04
N GLY A 19 -26.52 22.06 14.36
CA GLY A 19 -25.46 21.73 15.31
C GLY A 19 -25.08 20.24 15.31
N LEU A 20 -26.06 19.34 15.27
CA LEU A 20 -25.85 17.89 15.17
C LEU A 20 -25.19 17.49 13.84
N VAL A 21 -25.61 18.09 12.72
CA VAL A 21 -25.02 17.84 11.38
C VAL A 21 -23.59 18.36 11.31
N PHE A 22 -23.29 19.55 11.82
CA PHE A 22 -21.93 20.06 11.88
C PHE A 22 -21.04 19.27 12.83
N ALA A 23 -21.57 18.82 13.98
CA ALA A 23 -20.85 17.97 14.92
C ALA A 23 -20.54 16.60 14.33
N THR A 24 -21.52 15.93 13.70
CA THR A 24 -21.31 14.64 13.00
C THR A 24 -20.40 14.78 11.78
N TRP A 25 -20.44 15.90 11.07
CA TRP A 25 -19.53 16.17 9.95
C TRP A 25 -18.10 16.42 10.43
N LYS A 26 -17.93 17.11 11.57
CA LYS A 26 -16.62 17.37 12.18
C LYS A 26 -16.03 16.10 12.81
N THR A 27 -16.81 15.31 13.55
CA THR A 27 -16.35 14.02 14.09
C THR A 27 -16.07 13.01 12.97
N GLY A 28 -16.90 12.97 11.92
CA GLY A 28 -16.64 12.17 10.73
C GLY A 28 -15.34 12.56 10.02
N ARG A 29 -15.02 13.86 9.95
CA ARG A 29 -13.73 14.36 9.40
C ARG A 29 -12.55 14.01 10.29
N GLU A 30 -12.68 14.12 11.61
CA GLU A 30 -11.63 13.77 12.56
C GLU A 30 -11.35 12.26 12.57
N GLU A 31 -12.37 11.42 12.54
CA GLU A 31 -12.20 9.97 12.42
C GLU A 31 -11.58 9.59 11.07
N THR A 32 -11.99 10.23 9.99
CA THR A 32 -11.41 10.00 8.66
C THR A 32 -9.95 10.45 8.62
N ALA A 33 -9.61 11.57 9.27
CA ALA A 33 -8.23 12.04 9.39
C ALA A 33 -7.37 11.09 10.22
N LYS A 34 -7.88 10.60 11.36
CA LYS A 34 -7.20 9.58 12.18
C LYS A 34 -6.98 8.28 11.41
N ARG A 35 -7.97 7.80 10.67
CA ARG A 35 -7.85 6.60 9.81
C ARG A 35 -6.81 6.79 8.70
N ARG A 36 -6.75 7.99 8.11
CA ARG A 36 -5.73 8.34 7.12
C ARG A 36 -4.34 8.35 7.74
N MET A 37 -4.15 8.99 8.90
CA MET A 37 -2.86 8.99 9.60
C MET A 37 -2.40 7.57 9.93
N LEU A 38 -3.27 6.73 10.49
CA LEU A 38 -2.94 5.33 10.77
C LEU A 38 -2.59 4.54 9.50
N ALA A 39 -3.26 4.83 8.38
CA ALA A 39 -2.92 4.23 7.10
C ALA A 39 -1.56 4.70 6.58
N GLN A 40 -1.23 5.98 6.75
CA GLN A 40 0.09 6.53 6.40
C GLN A 40 1.19 5.86 7.23
N ASP A 41 0.99 5.74 8.54
CA ASP A 41 1.96 5.11 9.44
C ASP A 41 2.19 3.63 9.07
N ARG A 42 1.13 2.87 8.78
CA ARG A 42 1.26 1.46 8.36
C ARG A 42 1.96 1.30 7.02
N VAL A 43 1.73 2.20 6.06
CA VAL A 43 2.48 2.17 4.80
C VAL A 43 3.95 2.56 5.06
N GLN A 44 4.21 3.52 5.96
CA GLN A 44 5.57 3.92 6.33
C GLN A 44 6.34 2.79 7.00
N GLU A 45 5.70 2.04 7.88
CA GLU A 45 6.27 0.87 8.56
C GLU A 45 6.61 -0.23 7.53
N ALA A 46 5.63 -0.66 6.74
CA ALA A 46 5.83 -1.71 5.73
C ALA A 46 6.88 -1.35 4.66
N VAL A 47 6.95 -0.07 4.24
CA VAL A 47 7.96 0.39 3.29
C VAL A 47 9.31 0.63 3.97
N GLY A 48 9.30 1.01 5.25
CA GLY A 48 10.47 1.32 6.07
C GLY A 48 11.32 0.09 6.33
N GLU A 49 10.69 -1.04 6.67
CA GLU A 49 11.37 -2.33 6.84
C GLU A 49 12.12 -2.73 5.55
N MET A 50 11.43 -2.74 4.41
CA MET A 50 12.04 -3.04 3.11
C MET A 50 13.15 -2.04 2.73
N LEU A 51 13.00 -0.77 3.10
CA LEU A 51 14.04 0.24 2.89
C LEU A 51 15.28 -0.03 3.77
N ALA A 52 15.08 -0.45 5.02
CA ALA A 52 16.16 -0.81 5.93
C ALA A 52 16.94 -2.03 5.40
N ASP A 53 16.23 -3.05 4.92
CA ASP A 53 16.83 -4.23 4.30
C ASP A 53 17.67 -3.86 3.06
N VAL A 54 17.16 -2.98 2.20
CA VAL A 54 17.91 -2.50 1.02
C VAL A 54 19.13 -1.69 1.42
N ILE A 55 19.07 -0.91 2.51
CA ILE A 55 20.22 -0.17 3.05
C ILE A 55 21.25 -1.14 3.63
N ALA A 56 20.82 -2.17 4.36
CA ALA A 56 21.69 -3.22 4.89
C ALA A 56 22.37 -3.99 3.75
N TYR A 57 21.62 -4.36 2.71
CA TYR A 57 22.16 -4.95 1.48
C TYR A 57 23.22 -4.03 0.83
N GLN A 58 22.91 -2.73 0.68
CA GLN A 58 23.85 -1.75 0.12
C GLN A 58 25.14 -1.62 0.96
N ALA A 59 25.05 -1.80 2.28
CA ALA A 59 26.19 -1.79 3.19
C ALA A 59 26.99 -3.10 3.20
N GLY A 60 26.54 -4.14 2.47
CA GLY A 60 27.15 -5.47 2.48
C GLY A 60 26.81 -6.30 3.72
N LEU A 61 25.80 -5.88 4.50
CA LEU A 61 25.35 -6.55 5.72
C LEU A 61 24.18 -7.51 5.48
N GLY A 62 23.58 -7.47 4.28
CA GLY A 62 22.46 -8.33 3.88
C GLY A 62 22.83 -9.23 2.68
N GLY A 63 22.16 -10.36 2.57
CA GLY A 63 22.30 -11.26 1.41
C GLY A 63 21.60 -10.71 0.16
N GLY A 64 22.19 -10.94 -1.01
CA GLY A 64 21.55 -10.66 -2.29
C GLY A 64 20.41 -11.64 -2.59
N ARG A 65 19.73 -11.42 -3.72
CA ARG A 65 18.68 -12.33 -4.18
C ARG A 65 19.23 -13.39 -5.15
N ASP A 66 19.45 -14.62 -4.66
CA ASP A 66 19.85 -15.77 -5.50
C ASP A 66 18.64 -16.46 -6.13
N HIS A 67 18.70 -16.72 -7.44
CA HIS A 67 17.58 -17.18 -8.30
C HIS A 67 16.74 -18.36 -7.76
N GLU A 68 17.28 -19.17 -6.85
CA GLU A 68 16.64 -20.37 -6.31
C GLU A 68 15.62 -20.12 -5.19
N THR A 69 15.62 -18.94 -4.57
CA THR A 69 14.75 -18.68 -3.40
C THR A 69 13.45 -17.98 -3.83
N GLY A 70 12.31 -18.38 -3.27
CA GLY A 70 10.95 -17.93 -3.63
C GLY A 70 10.64 -16.45 -3.41
N TYR A 71 11.37 -15.53 -4.05
CA TYR A 71 11.21 -14.08 -3.91
C TYR A 71 9.86 -13.57 -4.38
N PHE A 72 9.18 -14.29 -5.27
CA PHE A 72 7.80 -13.97 -5.63
C PHE A 72 6.90 -13.97 -4.39
N ILE A 73 7.06 -14.93 -3.47
CA ILE A 73 6.24 -15.03 -2.26
C ILE A 73 6.52 -13.84 -1.34
N LEU A 74 7.79 -13.49 -1.15
CA LEU A 74 8.19 -12.33 -0.33
C LEU A 74 7.68 -11.02 -0.94
N ASN A 75 7.81 -10.87 -2.26
CA ASN A 75 7.31 -9.73 -3.02
C ASN A 75 5.78 -9.60 -2.93
N TYR A 76 5.06 -10.72 -3.03
CA TYR A 76 3.61 -10.80 -2.89
C TYR A 76 3.14 -10.46 -1.47
N GLN A 77 3.80 -11.01 -0.43
CA GLN A 77 3.51 -10.71 0.97
C GLN A 77 3.72 -9.22 1.28
N TRP A 78 4.87 -8.68 0.88
CA TRP A 78 5.18 -7.27 1.06
C TRP A 78 4.18 -6.36 0.30
N ALA A 79 3.88 -6.69 -0.96
CA ALA A 79 2.90 -5.95 -1.74
C ALA A 79 1.50 -6.01 -1.09
N SER A 80 1.11 -7.15 -0.54
CA SER A 80 -0.17 -7.31 0.15
C SER A 80 -0.26 -6.42 1.38
N ALA A 81 0.80 -6.36 2.20
CA ALA A 81 0.86 -5.48 3.36
C ALA A 81 0.69 -4.00 2.95
N VAL A 82 1.40 -3.57 1.91
CA VAL A 82 1.30 -2.19 1.39
C VAL A 82 -0.09 -1.90 0.81
N VAL A 83 -0.69 -2.84 0.06
CA VAL A 83 -2.04 -2.68 -0.49
C VAL A 83 -3.09 -2.58 0.61
N ILE A 84 -3.02 -3.43 1.64
CA ILE A 84 -3.93 -3.40 2.79
C ILE A 84 -3.81 -2.06 3.51
N ALA A 85 -2.58 -1.61 3.79
CA ALA A 85 -2.33 -0.34 4.45
C ALA A 85 -2.83 0.86 3.61
N ALA A 86 -2.64 0.82 2.28
CA ALA A 86 -3.04 1.88 1.37
C ALA A 86 -4.57 2.05 1.23
N ARG A 87 -5.40 1.07 1.63
CA ARG A 87 -6.87 1.18 1.58
C ARG A 87 -7.43 2.28 2.48
N GLY A 88 -6.70 2.68 3.53
CA GLY A 88 -7.10 3.79 4.39
C GLY A 88 -6.70 5.17 3.86
N LEU A 89 -5.96 5.24 2.75
CA LEU A 89 -5.56 6.49 2.11
C LEU A 89 -6.68 7.03 1.20
N GLY A 90 -6.61 8.33 0.87
CA GLY A 90 -7.48 8.91 -0.15
C GLY A 90 -7.20 8.34 -1.56
N PRO A 91 -8.17 8.40 -2.50
CA PRO A 91 -8.10 7.71 -3.80
C PRO A 91 -6.88 8.12 -4.64
N VAL A 92 -6.50 9.40 -4.61
CA VAL A 92 -5.32 9.91 -5.32
C VAL A 92 -4.04 9.30 -4.76
N ARG A 93 -3.91 9.22 -3.44
CA ARG A 93 -2.72 8.67 -2.78
C ARG A 93 -2.63 7.17 -2.97
N GLN A 94 -3.75 6.47 -2.83
CA GLN A 94 -3.85 5.05 -3.11
C GLN A 94 -3.42 4.73 -4.56
N HIS A 95 -3.88 5.52 -5.54
CA HIS A 95 -3.48 5.36 -6.94
C HIS A 95 -1.96 5.53 -7.15
N LEU A 96 -1.36 6.54 -6.51
CA LEU A 96 0.09 6.77 -6.59
C LEU A 96 0.90 5.63 -5.93
N VAL A 97 0.43 5.12 -4.79
CA VAL A 97 1.03 3.95 -4.13
C VAL A 97 0.95 2.74 -5.05
N ASN A 98 -0.22 2.48 -5.65
CA ASN A 98 -0.44 1.35 -6.55
C ASN A 98 0.47 1.38 -7.79
N ILE A 99 0.59 2.54 -8.46
CA ILE A 99 1.50 2.70 -9.62
C ILE A 99 2.94 2.36 -9.22
N ARG A 100 3.39 2.86 -8.07
CA ARG A 100 4.77 2.65 -7.62
C ARG A 100 5.01 1.23 -7.14
N LEU A 101 4.03 0.63 -6.47
CA LEU A 101 4.11 -0.74 -6.00
C LEU A 101 4.20 -1.71 -7.18
N ARG A 102 3.36 -1.51 -8.20
CA ARG A 102 3.42 -2.25 -9.47
C ARG A 102 4.79 -2.15 -10.14
N TYR A 103 5.41 -0.97 -10.12
CA TYR A 103 6.78 -0.79 -10.64
C TYR A 103 7.87 -1.48 -9.80
N LEU A 104 7.71 -1.53 -8.47
CA LEU A 104 8.70 -2.11 -7.56
C LEU A 104 8.68 -3.63 -7.56
N VAL A 105 7.49 -4.22 -7.55
CA VAL A 105 7.27 -5.66 -7.33
C VAL A 105 7.05 -6.41 -8.64
N GLY A 106 6.67 -5.71 -9.71
CA GLY A 106 6.26 -6.32 -10.97
C GLY A 106 4.74 -6.46 -11.05
N GLU A 107 4.27 -6.76 -12.26
CA GLU A 107 2.84 -6.82 -12.59
C GLU A 107 2.14 -7.94 -11.84
N LEU A 108 2.70 -9.14 -11.92
CA LEU A 108 2.07 -10.35 -11.42
C LEU A 108 1.92 -10.31 -9.89
N ALA A 109 3.00 -10.00 -9.18
CA ALA A 109 2.95 -9.94 -7.72
C ALA A 109 2.00 -8.83 -7.23
N TYR A 110 1.93 -7.69 -7.93
CA TYR A 110 0.96 -6.64 -7.63
C TYR A 110 -0.48 -7.07 -7.93
N SER A 111 -0.76 -7.67 -9.08
CA SER A 111 -2.11 -8.08 -9.46
C SER A 111 -2.66 -9.12 -8.48
N VAL A 112 -1.84 -10.10 -8.11
CA VAL A 112 -2.19 -11.12 -7.11
C VAL A 112 -2.40 -10.49 -5.73
N ALA A 113 -1.50 -9.61 -5.27
CA ALA A 113 -1.66 -8.88 -4.00
C ALA A 113 -2.92 -8.00 -3.96
N SER A 114 -3.28 -7.39 -5.09
CA SER A 114 -4.47 -6.56 -5.18
C SER A 114 -5.77 -7.37 -5.15
N ALA A 115 -5.78 -8.54 -5.79
CA ALA A 115 -6.94 -9.42 -5.90
C ALA A 115 -7.15 -10.28 -4.64
N LYS A 116 -6.07 -10.85 -4.10
CA LYS A 116 -6.05 -11.69 -2.90
C LYS A 116 -4.88 -11.28 -2.02
N PRO A 117 -5.04 -10.28 -1.15
CA PRO A 117 -3.99 -9.88 -0.22
C PRO A 117 -3.65 -11.03 0.75
N ALA A 118 -2.36 -11.24 1.01
CA ALA A 118 -1.88 -12.17 2.02
C ALA A 118 -2.35 -11.75 3.43
N THR A 119 -3.18 -12.57 4.07
CA THR A 119 -3.67 -12.37 5.45
C THR A 119 -3.29 -13.50 6.39
N SER A 120 -2.90 -14.69 5.89
CA SER A 120 -2.52 -15.86 6.68
C SER A 120 -1.41 -16.69 5.99
N GLY A 121 -0.45 -17.23 6.75
CA GLY A 121 0.80 -17.78 6.20
C GLY A 121 0.65 -18.98 5.24
N GLN A 122 -0.26 -19.92 5.50
CA GLN A 122 -0.44 -21.12 4.65
C GLN A 122 -1.23 -20.84 3.36
N GLU A 123 -2.29 -20.04 3.43
CA GLU A 123 -3.08 -19.66 2.24
C GLU A 123 -2.26 -18.78 1.27
N THR A 124 -1.34 -17.99 1.81
CA THR A 124 -0.42 -17.11 1.08
C THR A 124 0.50 -17.90 0.14
N MET A 125 0.98 -19.07 0.57
CA MET A 125 1.87 -19.90 -0.26
C MET A 125 1.09 -20.59 -1.38
N GLY A 126 -0.09 -21.16 -1.08
CA GLY A 126 -0.94 -21.80 -2.09
C GLY A 126 -1.43 -20.83 -3.17
N THR A 127 -1.83 -19.61 -2.78
CA THR A 127 -2.24 -18.55 -3.71
C THR A 127 -1.09 -18.06 -4.58
N ALA A 128 0.10 -17.87 -4.00
CA ALA A 128 1.29 -17.47 -4.75
C ALA A 128 1.71 -18.53 -5.78
N ILE A 129 1.70 -19.80 -5.39
CA ILE A 129 2.03 -20.92 -6.28
C ILE A 129 0.99 -21.02 -7.41
N ALA A 130 -0.30 -20.99 -7.09
CA ALA A 130 -1.36 -21.06 -8.09
C ALA A 130 -1.27 -19.91 -9.12
N ALA A 131 -0.97 -18.69 -8.65
CA ALA A 131 -0.79 -17.54 -9.53
C ALA A 131 0.42 -17.67 -10.46
N MET A 132 1.56 -18.17 -9.96
CA MET A 132 2.73 -18.45 -10.80
C MET A 132 2.43 -19.51 -11.86
N PHE A 133 1.73 -20.59 -11.50
CA PHE A 133 1.30 -21.61 -12.46
C PHE A 133 0.36 -21.05 -13.52
N GLN A 134 -0.63 -20.23 -13.12
CA GLN A 134 -1.57 -19.63 -14.07
C GLN A 134 -0.88 -18.67 -15.04
N ALA A 135 0.01 -17.81 -14.53
CA ALA A 135 0.79 -16.87 -15.34
C ALA A 135 1.67 -17.57 -16.40
N ASN A 136 2.28 -18.71 -16.04
CA ASN A 136 3.07 -19.51 -16.98
C ASN A 136 2.21 -20.26 -18.01
N ARG A 137 0.99 -20.64 -17.65
CA ARG A 137 0.11 -21.44 -18.51
C ARG A 137 -0.59 -20.60 -19.58
N GLU A 138 -0.96 -19.36 -19.24
CA GLU A 138 -1.71 -18.48 -20.12
C GLU A 138 -0.82 -17.62 -21.03
N GLY A 139 0.50 -17.56 -20.79
CA GLY A 139 1.41 -16.67 -21.53
C GLY A 139 1.04 -15.19 -21.39
N THR A 140 0.18 -14.84 -20.42
CA THR A 140 -0.41 -13.52 -20.22
C THR A 140 0.60 -12.48 -19.74
N PHE A 141 1.72 -12.92 -19.15
CA PHE A 141 2.78 -12.03 -18.66
C PHE A 141 4.09 -12.31 -19.39
N THR A 142 4.69 -11.25 -19.92
CA THR A 142 6.06 -11.29 -20.44
C THR A 142 7.06 -11.45 -19.28
N PRO A 143 8.25 -12.05 -19.50
CA PRO A 143 9.29 -12.17 -18.47
C PRO A 143 9.66 -10.84 -17.79
N ARG A 144 9.56 -9.73 -18.53
CA ARG A 144 9.78 -8.38 -18.00
C ARG A 144 8.67 -7.89 -17.06
N GLN A 145 7.43 -8.36 -17.24
CA GLN A 145 6.30 -8.03 -16.37
C GLN A 145 6.29 -8.85 -15.08
N LEU A 146 6.95 -10.02 -15.09
CA LEU A 146 7.15 -10.85 -13.91
C LEU A 146 8.22 -10.28 -12.96
N THR A 147 9.14 -9.47 -13.49
CA THR A 147 10.32 -9.00 -12.75
C THR A 147 10.16 -7.54 -12.33
N GLY A 148 10.06 -7.28 -11.03
CA GLY A 148 10.02 -5.93 -10.47
C GLY A 148 11.40 -5.29 -10.30
N LEU A 149 11.46 -3.98 -10.00
CA LEU A 149 12.72 -3.30 -9.66
C LEU A 149 13.41 -3.94 -8.44
N LEU A 150 12.65 -4.49 -7.49
CA LEU A 150 13.20 -5.21 -6.33
C LEU A 150 14.04 -6.41 -6.77
N ASP A 151 13.54 -7.20 -7.70
CA ASP A 151 14.24 -8.39 -8.19
C ASP A 151 15.46 -8.01 -9.04
N ILE A 152 15.36 -6.97 -9.86
CA ILE A 152 16.49 -6.49 -10.68
C ILE A 152 17.59 -5.95 -9.76
N ALA A 153 17.24 -5.07 -8.82
CA ALA A 153 18.22 -4.37 -8.01
C ALA A 153 18.90 -5.28 -6.96
N LEU A 154 18.20 -6.25 -6.40
CA LEU A 154 18.78 -7.15 -5.40
C LEU A 154 19.55 -8.33 -6.01
N LYS A 155 19.47 -8.53 -7.33
CA LYS A 155 20.35 -9.42 -8.10
C LYS A 155 21.65 -8.73 -8.53
N ASP A 156 21.62 -7.40 -8.68
CA ASP A 156 22.79 -6.61 -8.99
C ASP A 156 23.71 -6.43 -7.76
N GLU A 157 24.96 -6.05 -8.00
CA GLU A 157 25.91 -5.71 -6.94
C GLU A 157 25.34 -4.63 -5.98
N PRO A 158 25.68 -4.69 -4.68
CA PRO A 158 25.20 -3.74 -3.66
C PRO A 158 25.38 -2.26 -4.01
N LYS A 159 26.44 -1.92 -4.76
CA LYS A 159 26.79 -0.53 -5.13
C LYS A 159 26.26 -0.11 -6.51
N SER A 160 25.50 -0.98 -7.17
CA SER A 160 24.97 -0.76 -8.52
C SER A 160 24.02 0.46 -8.62
N LYS A 161 23.83 0.95 -9.85
CA LYS A 161 22.86 2.02 -10.14
C LYS A 161 21.43 1.56 -9.83
N SER A 162 21.13 0.28 -9.98
CA SER A 162 19.82 -0.32 -9.74
C SER A 162 19.44 -0.27 -8.25
N VAL A 163 20.34 -0.65 -7.34
CA VAL A 163 20.12 -0.55 -5.88
C VAL A 163 19.90 0.91 -5.45
N LYS A 164 20.70 1.85 -5.97
CA LYS A 164 20.51 3.29 -5.71
C LYS A 164 19.14 3.78 -6.19
N LYS A 165 18.69 3.30 -7.36
CA LYS A 165 17.37 3.63 -7.92
C LYS A 165 16.25 3.03 -7.06
N LEU A 166 16.38 1.78 -6.63
CA LEU A 166 15.45 1.11 -5.72
C LEU A 166 15.29 1.89 -4.41
N ARG A 167 16.40 2.22 -3.74
CA ARG A 167 16.40 3.04 -2.52
C ARG A 167 15.69 4.38 -2.72
N ARG A 168 15.93 5.05 -3.84
CA ARG A 168 15.25 6.33 -4.17
C ARG A 168 13.74 6.14 -4.33
N GLN A 169 13.30 5.07 -4.98
CA GLN A 169 11.89 4.79 -5.18
C GLN A 169 11.18 4.38 -3.87
N LEU A 170 11.81 3.54 -3.04
CA LEU A 170 11.29 3.20 -1.72
C LEU A 170 11.19 4.45 -0.82
N ARG A 171 12.20 5.32 -0.81
CA ARG A 171 12.15 6.59 -0.06
C ARG A 171 11.08 7.57 -0.59
N ARG A 172 10.73 7.49 -1.88
CA ARG A 172 9.64 8.28 -2.44
C ARG A 172 8.29 7.69 -2.08
N LEU A 173 8.19 6.35 -2.12
CA LEU A 173 7.00 5.63 -1.68
C LEU A 173 6.75 5.93 -0.20
N SER A 174 7.80 5.92 0.61
CA SER A 174 7.79 6.27 2.04
C SER A 174 7.45 7.73 2.36
N LYS A 175 7.09 8.53 1.36
CA LYS A 175 6.75 9.96 1.49
C LYS A 175 5.54 10.34 0.64
N SER A 176 4.94 9.39 -0.10
CA SER A 176 3.77 9.66 -0.91
C SER A 176 2.49 9.45 -0.12
N TRP A 177 2.19 10.38 0.78
CA TRP A 177 0.98 10.38 1.57
C TRP A 177 0.39 11.78 1.75
#